data_AF-A0A1V4Y453-F1
#
_entry.id   AF-A0A1V4Y453-F1
#
_cell.length_a   1.000
_cell.length_b   1.000
_cell.length_c   1.000
_cell.angle_alpha   90.00
_cell.angle_beta   90.00
_cell.angle_gamma   90.00
#
_symmetry.space_group_name_H-M   'P 1'
#
loop_
_entity.id
_entity.type
_entity.pdbx_description
1 polymer ?
#
loop_
_entity_poly.entity_id
_entity_poly.type
_entity_poly.pdbx_seq_one_letter_code
_entity_poly.pdbx_strand_id
1 'polypeptide(L)'
;MKRLKTLFILFGIIVFAGTPFMVQADQISPNPNSGTITVTGSDYNSFVPFDNNLNGVINIKNAGSLTNNGALNNNGTLTNETGGMLINNIGATLNNYGDPDNVGSHTLTNNGTLHNYGTLTNIGKLSNWNGGILRNFPMGTLNINGTMFDSPFNPGGTNGNLENYGTLNINSGGTLHAEEGKWYNYGTLNINTGGTLDMFESTLTNYGTMNNTGGTVTHESMNKTFWPMNNYGILNNNTGGTLNNYGLLNNIVTINNYGILNHNYDTLNNTSGGTLNNNGGTLNIEIGTYHKNDGATLLNNGVLNNKNGGTLNIGSGGTLTNHGVLNNDAGSTMITNTGGTLISYRTLASSGNFTNYGSVAIQGPFALTNLAVVDNYGLFKATNTTVTIDTLNNYGTYESDPSINYFQALINYGTIKGGAGDEFHIGASFMNYGILDTNLADLFFGSGSHIFWIGGAGSRFSFDDLFLPFNALLDLEGRGAYLHVNTLHVNSLSQITGLEYLSYNNLVPTPEPGSLLLLGFGLMGLAGVRRKIQE
;
A
#
# COMPACT_ATOMS: atom_id res chain seq x y z
N MET A 1 65.73 41.54 81.16
CA MET A 1 66.11 40.11 81.16
C MET A 1 64.87 39.23 81.17
N LYS A 2 64.51 38.64 80.03
CA LYS A 2 64.10 37.22 79.84
C LYS A 2 63.39 37.12 78.48
N ARG A 3 63.95 36.23 77.65
CA ARG A 3 63.67 36.02 76.23
C ARG A 3 62.36 35.24 76.05
N LEU A 4 61.52 35.71 75.13
CA LEU A 4 60.37 35.00 74.59
C LEU A 4 60.88 34.07 73.48
N LYS A 5 60.74 32.75 73.65
CA LYS A 5 61.16 31.74 72.66
C LYS A 5 60.01 31.46 71.69
N THR A 6 60.24 31.77 70.43
CA THR A 6 59.42 31.44 69.26
C THR A 6 59.33 29.92 69.08
N LEU A 7 58.10 29.40 69.04
CA LEU A 7 57.79 28.00 68.73
C LEU A 7 57.57 27.89 67.21
N PHE A 8 58.49 27.22 66.51
CA PHE A 8 58.35 26.87 65.10
C PHE A 8 57.44 25.63 64.97
N ILE A 9 56.32 25.77 64.29
CA ILE A 9 55.44 24.66 63.86
C ILE A 9 56.03 24.09 62.56
N LEU A 10 56.45 22.84 62.60
CA LEU A 10 56.93 22.07 61.46
C LEU A 10 55.71 21.57 60.65
N PHE A 11 55.39 22.24 59.55
CA PHE A 11 54.47 21.72 58.54
C PHE A 11 55.20 20.67 57.69
N GLY A 12 54.92 19.39 57.94
CA GLY A 12 55.29 18.31 57.03
C GLY A 12 54.43 18.38 55.77
N ILE A 13 54.99 18.90 54.69
CA ILE A 13 54.42 18.79 53.34
C ILE A 13 54.59 17.33 52.91
N ILE A 14 53.56 16.52 53.11
CA ILE A 14 53.42 15.23 52.43
C ILE A 14 52.98 15.56 51.00
N VAL A 15 53.95 15.58 50.08
CA VAL A 15 53.67 15.52 48.65
C VAL A 15 53.14 14.11 48.37
N PHE A 16 51.81 13.94 48.37
CA PHE A 16 51.20 12.81 47.68
C PHE A 16 51.42 13.04 46.18
N ALA A 17 52.50 12.48 45.65
CA ALA A 17 52.59 12.16 44.24
C ALA A 17 51.59 11.03 43.97
N GLY A 18 50.31 11.38 43.90
CA GLY A 18 49.29 10.52 43.33
C GLY A 18 49.55 10.45 41.83
N THR A 19 50.44 9.56 41.40
CA THR A 19 50.33 9.00 40.06
C THR A 19 48.89 8.50 39.93
N PRO A 20 48.10 8.92 38.94
CA PRO A 20 46.81 8.29 38.73
C PRO A 20 47.09 6.79 38.59
N PHE A 21 46.57 5.99 39.51
CA PHE A 21 46.49 4.55 39.28
C PHE A 21 45.65 4.40 38.03
N MET A 22 46.29 4.15 36.89
CA MET A 22 45.61 3.53 35.77
C MET A 22 45.17 2.17 36.31
N VAL A 23 43.89 2.05 36.65
CA VAL A 23 43.25 0.74 36.76
C VAL A 23 43.31 0.18 35.35
N GLN A 24 44.34 -0.61 35.07
CA GLN A 24 44.39 -1.38 33.84
C GLN A 24 43.17 -2.30 33.87
N ALA A 25 42.37 -2.27 32.81
CA ALA A 25 41.26 -3.20 32.68
C ALA A 25 41.78 -4.64 32.81
N ASP A 26 41.02 -5.56 33.39
CA ASP A 26 41.48 -6.95 33.57
C ASP A 26 41.06 -7.82 32.38
N GLN A 27 41.95 -8.71 31.93
CA GLN A 27 41.60 -9.71 30.92
C GLN A 27 40.67 -10.76 31.53
N ILE A 28 39.52 -11.01 30.91
CA ILE A 28 38.60 -12.07 31.37
C ILE A 28 39.31 -13.43 31.33
N SER A 29 39.13 -14.23 32.38
CA SER A 29 39.75 -15.54 32.57
C SER A 29 38.92 -16.43 33.51
N PRO A 30 39.04 -17.77 33.48
CA PRO A 30 39.91 -18.56 32.61
C PRO A 30 39.42 -18.63 31.14
N ASN A 31 40.33 -19.02 30.24
CA ASN A 31 40.03 -19.37 28.84
C ASN A 31 40.62 -20.78 28.55
N PRO A 32 39.83 -21.79 28.15
CA PRO A 32 38.38 -21.77 27.98
C PRO A 32 37.63 -21.55 29.30
N ASN A 33 36.56 -20.75 29.28
CA ASN A 33 35.67 -20.60 30.42
C ASN A 33 34.67 -21.75 30.44
N SER A 34 34.63 -22.49 31.55
CA SER A 34 33.60 -23.51 31.83
C SER A 34 32.90 -23.29 33.17
N GLY A 35 33.08 -22.11 33.77
CA GLY A 35 32.46 -21.69 35.03
C GLY A 35 31.85 -20.29 34.89
N THR A 36 31.72 -19.56 35.99
CA THR A 36 31.13 -18.21 35.99
C THR A 36 32.21 -17.13 36.06
N ILE A 37 32.22 -16.23 35.09
CA ILE A 37 32.97 -14.97 35.09
C ILE A 37 31.97 -13.85 35.41
N THR A 38 32.29 -13.02 36.39
CA THR A 38 31.45 -11.87 36.77
C THR A 38 32.25 -10.59 36.54
N VAL A 39 31.78 -9.74 35.62
CA VAL A 39 32.38 -8.45 35.28
C VAL A 39 31.68 -7.38 36.09
N THR A 40 32.36 -6.82 37.10
CA THR A 40 31.84 -5.71 37.93
C THR A 40 32.60 -4.39 37.71
N GLY A 41 33.74 -4.45 37.03
CA GLY A 41 34.56 -3.29 36.66
C GLY A 41 34.78 -3.22 35.15
N SER A 42 35.83 -2.51 34.74
CA SER A 42 36.24 -2.48 33.33
C SER A 42 37.13 -3.67 33.02
N ASP A 43 36.58 -4.68 32.34
CA ASP A 43 37.30 -5.86 31.87
C ASP A 43 37.40 -5.86 30.34
N TYR A 44 38.33 -6.65 29.80
CA TYR A 44 38.50 -6.78 28.36
C TYR A 44 38.75 -8.22 27.92
N ASN A 45 38.53 -8.47 26.63
CA ASN A 45 39.03 -9.63 25.93
C ASN A 45 39.95 -9.20 24.77
N SER A 46 41.21 -9.60 24.78
CA SER A 46 42.12 -9.47 23.62
C SER A 46 42.54 -10.80 23.02
N PHE A 47 41.98 -11.93 23.48
CA PHE A 47 42.33 -13.25 22.93
C PHE A 47 41.69 -13.49 21.56
N VAL A 48 42.35 -14.33 20.77
CA VAL A 48 41.91 -14.76 19.44
C VAL A 48 42.08 -16.28 19.34
N PRO A 49 41.14 -17.11 19.82
CA PRO A 49 39.87 -16.77 20.48
C PRO A 49 39.88 -16.84 22.02
N PHE A 50 38.90 -16.16 22.64
CA PHE A 50 38.36 -16.50 23.97
C PHE A 50 37.13 -17.38 23.79
N ASP A 51 37.11 -18.54 24.44
CA ASP A 51 36.01 -19.50 24.35
C ASP A 51 35.23 -19.55 25.68
N ASN A 52 33.99 -19.08 25.65
CA ASN A 52 33.01 -19.39 26.70
C ASN A 52 32.31 -20.69 26.32
N ASN A 53 32.70 -21.81 26.93
CA ASN A 53 32.16 -23.14 26.62
C ASN A 53 30.68 -23.24 27.00
N LEU A 54 30.04 -24.34 26.60
CA LEU A 54 28.59 -24.57 26.80
C LEU A 54 28.11 -24.38 28.25
N ASN A 55 28.93 -24.75 29.24
CA ASN A 55 28.60 -24.57 30.67
C ASN A 55 29.18 -23.28 31.26
N GLY A 56 29.87 -22.48 30.45
CA GLY A 56 30.46 -21.21 30.85
C GLY A 56 29.41 -20.10 30.89
N VAL A 57 29.53 -19.23 31.88
CA VAL A 57 28.66 -18.07 32.09
C VAL A 57 29.52 -16.82 32.19
N ILE A 58 29.20 -15.79 31.42
CA ILE A 58 29.76 -14.44 31.56
C ILE A 58 28.62 -13.52 31.98
N ASN A 59 28.71 -12.94 33.17
CA ASN A 59 27.71 -12.00 33.68
C ASN A 59 28.34 -10.61 33.86
N ILE A 60 27.91 -9.67 33.04
CA ILE A 60 28.30 -8.26 33.16
C ILE A 60 27.28 -7.60 34.09
N LYS A 61 27.74 -7.26 35.29
CA LYS A 61 26.91 -6.68 36.37
C LYS A 61 26.73 -5.18 36.18
N ASN A 62 25.93 -4.59 37.06
CA ASN A 62 25.75 -3.14 37.14
C ASN A 62 27.11 -2.41 37.20
N ALA A 63 27.29 -1.42 36.33
CA ALA A 63 28.51 -0.65 36.10
C ALA A 63 29.73 -1.45 35.59
N GLY A 64 29.58 -2.76 35.39
CA GLY A 64 30.56 -3.59 34.72
C GLY A 64 30.62 -3.26 33.23
N SER A 65 31.81 -3.30 32.64
CA SER A 65 32.04 -3.06 31.23
C SER A 65 32.97 -4.11 30.66
N LEU A 66 32.49 -4.94 29.73
CA LEU A 66 33.32 -5.88 28.99
C LEU A 66 33.62 -5.32 27.60
N THR A 67 34.89 -5.07 27.32
CA THR A 67 35.36 -4.64 26.00
C THR A 67 36.01 -5.79 25.24
N ASN A 68 35.36 -6.29 24.19
CA ASN A 68 35.95 -7.26 23.28
C ASN A 68 36.79 -6.56 22.19
N ASN A 69 38.09 -6.79 22.22
CA ASN A 69 39.08 -6.36 21.23
C ASN A 69 39.58 -7.52 20.35
N GLY A 70 39.29 -8.77 20.71
CA GLY A 70 39.70 -9.98 20.00
C GLY A 70 38.53 -10.75 19.41
N ALA A 71 38.55 -12.08 19.52
CA ALA A 71 37.43 -12.95 19.17
C ALA A 71 36.82 -13.55 20.45
N LEU A 72 35.52 -13.34 20.68
CA LEU A 72 34.76 -13.93 21.79
C LEU A 72 33.76 -14.93 21.23
N ASN A 73 33.99 -16.22 21.48
CA ASN A 73 33.10 -17.31 21.12
C ASN A 73 32.22 -17.68 22.31
N ASN A 74 30.96 -17.26 22.28
CA ASN A 74 29.99 -17.59 23.32
C ASN A 74 29.19 -18.84 22.95
N ASN A 75 29.57 -20.00 23.47
CA ASN A 75 28.79 -21.26 23.37
C ASN A 75 27.88 -21.47 24.59
N GLY A 76 28.19 -20.85 25.71
CA GLY A 76 27.34 -20.85 26.92
C GLY A 76 26.46 -19.60 27.02
N THR A 77 26.31 -19.06 28.23
CA THR A 77 25.48 -17.88 28.50
C THR A 77 26.34 -16.62 28.62
N LEU A 78 25.89 -15.53 27.99
CA LEU A 78 26.43 -14.19 28.21
C LEU A 78 25.29 -13.25 28.57
N THR A 79 25.28 -12.80 29.82
CA THR A 79 24.27 -11.84 30.30
C THR A 79 24.88 -10.46 30.47
N ASN A 80 24.32 -9.45 29.82
CA ASN A 80 24.56 -8.06 30.15
C ASN A 80 23.41 -7.57 31.03
N GLU A 81 23.64 -7.52 32.35
CA GLU A 81 22.61 -7.16 33.31
C GLU A 81 22.36 -5.66 33.37
N THR A 82 21.32 -5.29 34.12
CA THR A 82 21.01 -3.90 34.40
C THR A 82 22.22 -3.14 34.95
N GLY A 83 22.68 -2.15 34.20
CA GLY A 83 23.80 -1.27 34.47
C GLY A 83 25.09 -1.65 33.71
N GLY A 84 25.12 -2.81 33.07
CA GLY A 84 26.29 -3.33 32.38
C GLY A 84 26.48 -2.80 30.95
N MET A 85 27.70 -2.91 30.44
CA MET A 85 28.05 -2.51 29.07
C MET A 85 28.88 -3.60 28.39
N LEU A 86 28.44 -4.04 27.21
CA LEU A 86 29.23 -4.92 26.34
C LEU A 86 29.59 -4.15 25.07
N ILE A 87 30.89 -4.03 24.80
CA ILE A 87 31.40 -3.36 23.60
C ILE A 87 32.17 -4.38 22.78
N ASN A 88 31.74 -4.60 21.54
CA ASN A 88 32.53 -5.29 20.52
C ASN A 88 33.21 -4.24 19.64
N ASN A 89 34.52 -4.04 19.81
CA ASN A 89 35.26 -2.98 19.14
C ASN A 89 35.47 -3.23 17.65
N ILE A 90 35.86 -2.17 16.93
CA ILE A 90 36.22 -2.26 15.51
C ILE A 90 37.30 -3.33 15.32
N GLY A 91 37.09 -4.23 14.35
CA GLY A 91 37.98 -5.36 14.07
C GLY A 91 37.82 -6.57 14.99
N ALA A 92 37.08 -6.45 16.10
CA ALA A 92 36.77 -7.56 16.99
C ALA A 92 35.58 -8.38 16.47
N THR A 93 35.52 -9.65 16.88
CA THR A 93 34.43 -10.58 16.53
C THR A 93 33.75 -11.11 17.78
N LEU A 94 32.43 -10.99 17.85
CA LEU A 94 31.59 -11.67 18.82
C LEU A 94 30.78 -12.75 18.10
N ASN A 95 31.15 -14.01 18.31
CA ASN A 95 30.39 -15.16 17.80
C ASN A 95 29.49 -15.66 18.91
N ASN A 96 28.18 -15.53 18.71
CA ASN A 96 27.22 -16.13 19.59
C ASN A 96 26.69 -17.46 19.04
N TYR A 97 27.00 -18.56 19.72
CA TYR A 97 26.43 -19.89 19.48
C TYR A 97 25.41 -20.31 20.56
N GLY A 98 25.49 -19.70 21.75
CA GLY A 98 24.59 -19.94 22.87
C GLY A 98 23.49 -18.88 22.99
N ASP A 99 23.09 -18.58 24.24
CA ASP A 99 22.02 -17.63 24.56
C ASP A 99 22.58 -16.39 25.29
N PRO A 100 22.83 -15.29 24.56
CA PRO A 100 23.11 -13.98 25.11
C PRO A 100 21.84 -13.19 25.33
N ASP A 101 21.76 -12.67 26.55
CA ASP A 101 20.69 -11.79 26.97
C ASP A 101 21.27 -10.42 27.30
N ASN A 102 20.85 -9.40 26.55
CA ASN A 102 21.07 -8.00 26.90
C ASN A 102 19.84 -7.49 27.67
N VAL A 103 19.88 -7.59 29.00
CA VAL A 103 18.72 -7.43 29.90
C VAL A 103 18.60 -5.99 30.41
N GLY A 104 17.38 -5.43 30.40
CA GLY A 104 17.08 -4.09 30.95
C GLY A 104 17.58 -2.94 30.07
N SER A 105 17.51 -1.66 30.49
CA SER A 105 17.81 -0.46 29.68
C SER A 105 19.28 -0.23 29.23
N HIS A 106 20.06 -1.27 28.95
CA HIS A 106 21.53 -1.24 28.89
C HIS A 106 22.11 -1.63 27.53
N THR A 107 23.39 -1.34 27.33
CA THR A 107 23.97 -1.18 25.99
C THR A 107 24.87 -2.34 25.60
N LEU A 108 24.49 -3.03 24.52
CA LEU A 108 25.39 -3.80 23.68
C LEU A 108 25.76 -2.94 22.46
N THR A 109 27.02 -2.52 22.37
CA THR A 109 27.55 -1.78 21.23
C THR A 109 28.39 -2.69 20.35
N ASN A 110 27.95 -2.92 19.12
CA ASN A 110 28.72 -3.58 18.08
C ASN A 110 29.32 -2.56 17.11
N ASN A 111 30.63 -2.34 17.21
CA ASN A 111 31.44 -1.61 16.23
C ASN A 111 32.26 -2.56 15.34
N GLY A 112 32.32 -3.85 15.68
CA GLY A 112 33.03 -4.89 14.93
C GLY A 112 32.06 -5.82 14.19
N THR A 113 32.34 -7.12 14.23
CA THR A 113 31.46 -8.14 13.68
C THR A 113 30.74 -8.89 14.80
N LEU A 114 29.41 -8.93 14.75
CA LEU A 114 28.57 -9.77 15.60
C LEU A 114 27.91 -10.85 14.72
N HIS A 115 28.23 -12.09 15.01
CA HIS A 115 27.58 -13.25 14.40
C HIS A 115 26.65 -13.89 15.41
N ASN A 116 25.37 -14.02 15.07
CA ASN A 116 24.39 -14.73 15.86
C ASN A 116 24.02 -16.05 15.19
N TYR A 117 24.50 -17.16 15.76
CA TYR A 117 24.15 -18.53 15.40
C TYR A 117 23.13 -19.15 16.38
N GLY A 118 23.10 -18.68 17.63
CA GLY A 118 22.14 -19.07 18.68
C GLY A 118 21.05 -18.02 18.90
N THR A 119 20.66 -17.76 20.15
CA THR A 119 19.62 -16.78 20.49
C THR A 119 20.24 -15.49 21.02
N LEU A 120 19.99 -14.34 20.39
CA LEU A 120 20.32 -13.03 20.95
C LEU A 120 19.03 -12.32 21.36
N THR A 121 18.83 -12.12 22.66
CA THR A 121 17.68 -11.38 23.18
C THR A 121 18.11 -10.00 23.65
N ASN A 122 17.65 -8.97 22.94
CA ASN A 122 17.82 -7.57 23.33
C ASN A 122 16.57 -7.05 24.02
N ILE A 123 16.61 -6.94 25.35
CA ILE A 123 15.59 -6.26 26.16
C ILE A 123 15.97 -4.78 26.39
N GLY A 124 17.25 -4.44 26.17
CA GLY A 124 17.81 -3.11 26.30
C GLY A 124 18.05 -2.37 25.01
N LYS A 125 19.23 -1.76 24.91
CA LYS A 125 19.74 -1.08 23.73
C LYS A 125 20.79 -1.95 23.05
N LEU A 126 20.56 -2.27 21.78
CA LEU A 126 21.55 -2.85 20.88
C LEU A 126 21.92 -1.80 19.83
N SER A 127 23.18 -1.40 19.79
CA SER A 127 23.69 -0.43 18.82
C SER A 127 24.66 -1.10 17.87
N ASN A 128 24.32 -1.15 16.58
CA ASN A 128 25.20 -1.60 15.51
C ASN A 128 25.74 -0.38 14.73
N TRP A 129 26.96 0.07 15.07
CA TRP A 129 27.51 1.38 14.68
C TRP A 129 28.87 1.27 13.98
N ASN A 130 29.36 2.37 13.39
CA ASN A 130 30.73 2.53 12.85
C ASN A 130 31.16 1.43 11.84
N GLY A 131 30.28 1.06 10.91
CA GLY A 131 30.53 -0.05 9.97
C GLY A 131 30.38 -1.44 10.61
N GLY A 132 29.76 -1.50 11.79
CA GLY A 132 29.43 -2.74 12.48
C GLY A 132 28.58 -3.66 11.61
N ILE A 133 28.96 -4.93 11.59
CA ILE A 133 28.24 -5.97 10.85
C ILE A 133 27.51 -6.83 11.86
N LEU A 134 26.18 -6.92 11.74
CA LEU A 134 25.36 -7.86 12.50
C LEU A 134 24.76 -8.89 11.56
N ARG A 135 25.17 -10.15 11.69
CA ARG A 135 24.61 -11.27 10.92
C ARG A 135 23.85 -12.21 11.83
N ASN A 136 22.57 -12.39 11.55
CA ASN A 136 21.77 -13.46 12.14
C ASN A 136 21.75 -14.66 11.19
N PHE A 137 22.49 -15.71 11.51
CA PHE A 137 22.66 -16.89 10.64
C PHE A 137 21.39 -17.76 10.59
N PRO A 138 21.26 -18.73 9.67
CA PRO A 138 20.03 -19.50 9.45
C PRO A 138 19.39 -20.16 10.69
N MET A 139 20.20 -20.58 11.67
CA MET A 139 19.71 -21.15 12.95
C MET A 139 19.59 -20.12 14.07
N GLY A 140 20.08 -18.91 13.83
CA GLY A 140 20.06 -17.81 14.78
C GLY A 140 18.69 -17.20 14.94
N THR A 141 18.37 -16.83 16.17
CA THR A 141 17.19 -16.05 16.52
C THR A 141 17.63 -14.73 17.15
N LEU A 142 17.21 -13.61 16.57
CA LEU A 142 17.41 -12.27 17.12
C LEU A 142 16.08 -11.71 17.62
N ASN A 143 15.93 -11.55 18.93
CA ASN A 143 14.73 -11.01 19.55
C ASN A 143 14.97 -9.56 20.01
N ILE A 144 14.22 -8.63 19.45
CA ILE A 144 14.23 -7.21 19.82
C ILE A 144 12.99 -6.94 20.68
N ASN A 145 13.19 -6.93 22.00
CA ASN A 145 12.19 -6.61 23.01
C ASN A 145 12.39 -5.18 23.56
N GLY A 146 13.59 -4.63 23.42
CA GLY A 146 13.93 -3.22 23.68
C GLY A 146 14.20 -2.46 22.39
N THR A 147 15.17 -1.57 22.38
CA THR A 147 15.54 -0.77 21.20
C THR A 147 16.78 -1.32 20.52
N MET A 148 16.76 -1.45 19.20
CA MET A 148 17.93 -1.67 18.37
C MET A 148 18.12 -0.48 17.42
N PHE A 149 19.35 0.03 17.34
CA PHE A 149 19.76 1.02 16.36
C PHE A 149 20.73 0.38 15.38
N ASP A 150 20.35 0.34 14.11
CA ASP A 150 21.23 0.03 12.98
C ASP A 150 21.41 1.32 12.18
N SER A 151 22.26 2.22 12.71
CA SER A 151 22.40 3.60 12.20
C SER A 151 23.73 4.22 12.63
N PRO A 152 24.33 5.11 11.80
CA PRO A 152 25.64 5.69 12.02
C PRO A 152 25.61 7.04 12.74
N PHE A 153 24.75 7.39 13.73
CA PHE A 153 24.86 8.73 14.35
C PHE A 153 26.14 8.93 15.21
N ASN A 154 27.25 9.09 14.49
CA ASN A 154 28.49 9.76 14.76
C ASN A 154 28.93 10.35 13.40
N PRO A 155 28.96 11.69 13.23
CA PRO A 155 29.20 12.33 11.93
C PRO A 155 30.55 11.89 11.34
N GLY A 156 30.50 11.07 10.27
CA GLY A 156 31.68 10.59 9.53
C GLY A 156 31.90 9.06 9.50
N GLY A 157 31.02 8.26 10.12
CA GLY A 157 31.10 6.79 10.07
C GLY A 157 30.51 6.16 8.81
N THR A 158 30.84 4.88 8.55
CA THR A 158 30.12 4.04 7.56
C THR A 158 28.94 3.35 8.23
N ASN A 159 27.93 3.01 7.43
CA ASN A 159 26.63 2.51 7.88
C ASN A 159 26.76 1.11 8.50
N GLY A 160 26.00 0.82 9.55
CA GLY A 160 25.80 -0.55 10.03
C GLY A 160 25.13 -1.40 8.95
N ASN A 161 25.49 -2.69 8.88
CA ASN A 161 24.84 -3.64 7.98
C ASN A 161 24.22 -4.77 8.80
N LEU A 162 22.90 -4.84 8.79
CA LEU A 162 22.13 -5.96 9.28
C LEU A 162 21.87 -6.96 8.15
N GLU A 163 22.22 -8.23 8.38
CA GLU A 163 21.87 -9.33 7.49
C GLU A 163 21.14 -10.41 8.28
N ASN A 164 19.87 -10.63 7.98
CA ASN A 164 19.07 -11.69 8.61
C ASN A 164 18.92 -12.88 7.66
N TYR A 165 19.60 -13.98 7.96
CA TYR A 165 19.41 -15.29 7.32
C TYR A 165 18.56 -16.25 8.18
N GLY A 166 18.47 -16.00 9.48
CA GLY A 166 17.66 -16.77 10.43
C GLY A 166 16.30 -16.12 10.72
N THR A 167 15.91 -16.10 12.00
CA THR A 167 14.69 -15.44 12.48
C THR A 167 15.01 -14.15 13.22
N LEU A 168 14.42 -13.03 12.82
CA LEU A 168 14.47 -11.77 13.54
C LEU A 168 13.06 -11.40 13.98
N ASN A 169 12.85 -11.26 15.28
CA ASN A 169 11.57 -10.87 15.88
C ASN A 169 11.67 -9.48 16.50
N ILE A 170 10.76 -8.58 16.13
CA ILE A 170 10.51 -7.33 16.84
C ILE A 170 9.24 -7.54 17.66
N ASN A 171 9.41 -7.68 18.96
CA ASN A 171 8.33 -8.07 19.87
C ASN A 171 7.61 -6.84 20.45
N SER A 172 6.55 -7.08 21.23
CA SER A 172 5.78 -6.01 21.89
C SER A 172 6.69 -5.06 22.68
N GLY A 173 6.61 -3.77 22.39
CA GLY A 173 7.45 -2.73 23.01
C GLY A 173 8.88 -2.65 22.46
N GLY A 174 9.26 -3.59 21.60
CA GLY A 174 10.53 -3.56 20.89
C GLY A 174 10.49 -2.63 19.68
N THR A 175 11.59 -1.94 19.43
CA THR A 175 11.77 -1.06 18.27
C THR A 175 13.10 -1.33 17.59
N LEU A 176 13.07 -1.53 16.27
CA LEU A 176 14.26 -1.49 15.43
C LEU A 176 14.24 -0.19 14.62
N HIS A 177 15.19 0.70 14.90
CA HIS A 177 15.47 1.89 14.11
C HIS A 177 16.61 1.59 13.13
N ALA A 178 16.32 1.63 11.84
CA ALA A 178 17.31 1.52 10.78
C ALA A 178 17.43 2.87 10.07
N GLU A 179 18.58 3.53 10.22
CA GLU A 179 18.80 4.83 9.59
C GLU A 179 20.00 4.78 8.65
N GLU A 180 19.88 5.42 7.48
CA GLU A 180 20.97 5.60 6.53
C GLU A 180 21.77 4.30 6.31
N GLY A 181 21.18 3.28 5.69
CA GLY A 181 21.76 1.94 5.69
C GLY A 181 21.15 0.99 4.67
N LYS A 182 21.75 -0.19 4.52
CA LYS A 182 21.17 -1.30 3.76
C LYS A 182 20.91 -2.45 4.71
N TRP A 183 19.67 -2.93 4.70
CA TRP A 183 19.24 -4.08 5.47
C TRP A 183 18.78 -5.19 4.53
N TYR A 184 19.28 -6.40 4.77
CA TYR A 184 18.92 -7.58 4.02
C TYR A 184 18.19 -8.58 4.89
N ASN A 185 16.97 -8.95 4.48
CA ASN A 185 16.26 -10.09 5.03
C ASN A 185 16.26 -11.25 4.03
N TYR A 186 17.11 -12.24 4.28
CA TYR A 186 17.14 -13.52 3.57
C TYR A 186 16.29 -14.60 4.26
N GLY A 187 16.11 -14.49 5.58
CA GLY A 187 15.36 -15.42 6.42
C GLY A 187 13.94 -14.94 6.71
N THR A 188 13.54 -15.04 7.98
CA THR A 188 12.23 -14.58 8.47
C THR A 188 12.38 -13.35 9.34
N LEU A 189 11.65 -12.30 9.01
CA LEU A 189 11.48 -11.09 9.80
C LEU A 189 10.04 -11.04 10.30
N ASN A 190 9.84 -11.02 11.61
CA ASN A 190 8.52 -10.88 12.22
C ASN A 190 8.45 -9.56 13.00
N ILE A 191 7.48 -8.72 12.64
CA ILE A 191 7.08 -7.55 13.41
C ILE A 191 5.79 -7.94 14.13
N ASN A 192 5.96 -8.35 15.39
CA ASN A 192 4.87 -8.89 16.20
C ASN A 192 3.99 -7.76 16.75
N THR A 193 2.87 -8.13 17.37
CA THR A 193 1.92 -7.16 17.91
C THR A 193 2.60 -6.19 18.89
N GLY A 194 2.45 -4.89 18.63
CA GLY A 194 3.09 -3.83 19.42
C GLY A 194 4.59 -3.64 19.19
N GLY A 195 5.20 -4.39 18.26
CA GLY A 195 6.56 -4.16 17.78
C GLY A 195 6.62 -3.08 16.70
N THR A 196 7.73 -2.37 16.62
CA THR A 196 7.93 -1.26 15.67
C THR A 196 9.19 -1.46 14.84
N LEU A 197 9.05 -1.46 13.52
CA LEU A 197 10.15 -1.30 12.58
C LEU A 197 10.08 0.12 12.01
N ASP A 198 11.09 0.91 12.31
CA ASP A 198 11.19 2.30 11.89
C ASP A 198 12.43 2.46 11.00
N MET A 199 12.20 2.82 9.75
CA MET A 199 13.23 2.94 8.74
C MET A 199 13.28 4.38 8.24
N PHE A 200 14.36 5.08 8.56
CA PHE A 200 14.58 6.46 8.12
C PHE A 200 15.75 6.52 7.14
N GLU A 201 15.49 6.91 5.89
CA GLU A 201 16.51 6.98 4.85
C GLU A 201 17.32 5.67 4.71
N SER A 202 16.66 4.52 4.80
CA SER A 202 17.32 3.22 4.72
C SER A 202 16.68 2.31 3.67
N THR A 203 17.51 1.52 3.00
CA THR A 203 17.04 0.48 2.06
C THR A 203 16.76 -0.80 2.81
N LEU A 204 15.56 -1.35 2.65
CA LEU A 204 15.26 -2.73 3.02
C LEU A 204 15.11 -3.58 1.78
N THR A 205 15.89 -4.64 1.70
CA THR A 205 15.76 -5.66 0.67
C THR A 205 15.32 -6.97 1.30
N ASN A 206 14.05 -7.33 1.07
CA ASN A 206 13.47 -8.58 1.51
C ASN A 206 13.58 -9.64 0.41
N TYR A 207 14.50 -10.59 0.58
CA TYR A 207 14.58 -11.82 -0.24
C TYR A 207 13.81 -12.99 0.39
N GLY A 208 13.66 -12.98 1.72
CA GLY A 208 12.96 -14.01 2.48
C GLY A 208 11.49 -13.68 2.75
N THR A 209 11.05 -13.90 3.99
CA THR A 209 9.68 -13.59 4.43
C THR A 209 9.70 -12.47 5.45
N MET A 210 8.88 -11.43 5.23
CA MET A 210 8.54 -10.42 6.22
C MET A 210 7.08 -10.60 6.64
N ASN A 211 6.82 -10.72 7.93
CA ASN A 211 5.48 -10.79 8.50
C ASN A 211 5.27 -9.62 9.45
N ASN A 212 4.28 -8.78 9.18
CA ASN A 212 3.79 -7.79 10.13
C ASN A 212 2.45 -8.27 10.72
N THR A 213 2.47 -8.79 11.94
CA THR A 213 1.32 -9.41 12.64
C THR A 213 0.87 -8.56 13.82
N GLY A 214 0.30 -7.39 13.53
CA GLY A 214 -0.15 -6.44 14.56
C GLY A 214 0.88 -5.39 14.96
N GLY A 215 2.02 -5.32 14.28
CA GLY A 215 3.04 -4.31 14.49
C GLY A 215 2.92 -3.12 13.55
N THR A 216 3.86 -2.19 13.68
CA THR A 216 3.98 -1.00 12.84
C THR A 216 5.27 -1.06 12.05
N VAL A 217 5.17 -0.93 10.73
CA VAL A 217 6.31 -0.72 9.84
C VAL A 217 6.18 0.69 9.27
N THR A 218 7.20 1.52 9.47
CA THR A 218 7.29 2.86 8.90
C THR A 218 8.56 2.94 8.07
N HIS A 219 8.43 3.36 6.81
CA HIS A 219 9.55 3.62 5.93
C HIS A 219 9.50 5.05 5.41
N GLU A 220 10.42 5.88 5.88
CA GLU A 220 10.56 7.29 5.54
C GLU A 220 11.79 7.51 4.65
N SER A 221 11.59 8.17 3.50
CA SER A 221 12.67 8.48 2.57
C SER A 221 12.47 9.89 2.01
N MET A 222 13.26 10.86 2.49
CA MET A 222 13.18 12.25 2.01
C MET A 222 13.70 12.35 0.56
N ASN A 223 14.67 11.50 0.20
CA ASN A 223 15.16 11.33 -1.17
C ASN A 223 14.58 10.05 -1.79
N LYS A 224 13.35 10.20 -2.28
CA LYS A 224 12.34 9.15 -2.47
C LYS A 224 12.77 7.93 -3.31
N THR A 225 13.80 8.06 -4.15
CA THR A 225 14.36 6.96 -4.98
C THR A 225 15.64 6.33 -4.45
N PHE A 226 16.36 6.98 -3.53
CA PHE A 226 17.68 6.52 -3.09
C PHE A 226 17.60 5.39 -2.05
N TRP A 227 16.51 5.36 -1.29
CA TRP A 227 16.27 4.38 -0.24
C TRP A 227 14.94 3.64 -0.49
N PRO A 228 14.92 2.63 -1.37
CA PRO A 228 13.72 1.85 -1.63
C PRO A 228 13.50 0.74 -0.59
N MET A 229 12.24 0.37 -0.40
CA MET A 229 11.88 -0.93 0.14
C MET A 229 11.63 -1.88 -1.03
N ASN A 230 12.48 -2.90 -1.16
CA ASN A 230 12.43 -3.89 -2.24
C ASN A 230 11.96 -5.23 -1.70
N ASN A 231 10.84 -5.72 -2.23
CA ASN A 231 10.31 -7.04 -1.92
C ASN A 231 10.57 -8.02 -3.07
N TYR A 232 11.65 -8.80 -2.94
CA TYR A 232 12.01 -9.93 -3.80
C TYR A 232 11.51 -11.28 -3.27
N GLY A 233 10.97 -11.31 -2.05
CA GLY A 233 10.38 -12.50 -1.43
C GLY A 233 8.89 -12.31 -1.15
N ILE A 234 8.48 -12.66 0.07
CA ILE A 234 7.10 -12.54 0.53
C ILE A 234 7.02 -11.47 1.61
N LEU A 235 6.13 -10.50 1.43
CA LEU A 235 5.76 -9.53 2.46
C LEU A 235 4.30 -9.72 2.83
N ASN A 236 4.04 -10.13 4.07
CA ASN A 236 2.71 -10.30 4.61
C ASN A 236 2.42 -9.19 5.63
N ASN A 237 1.58 -8.24 5.25
CA ASN A 237 0.98 -7.31 6.20
C ASN A 237 -0.33 -7.91 6.72
N ASN A 238 -0.22 -8.71 7.77
CA ASN A 238 -1.33 -9.50 8.31
C ASN A 238 -2.35 -8.62 9.04
N THR A 239 -3.50 -9.21 9.41
CA THR A 239 -4.55 -8.52 10.16
C THR A 239 -3.98 -7.83 11.41
N GLY A 240 -4.36 -6.56 11.60
CA GLY A 240 -3.85 -5.70 12.67
C GLY A 240 -2.50 -5.05 12.36
N GLY A 241 -1.74 -5.55 11.38
CA GLY A 241 -0.50 -4.92 10.92
C GLY A 241 -0.76 -3.61 10.17
N THR A 242 0.08 -2.61 10.44
CA THR A 242 0.12 -1.35 9.68
C THR A 242 1.47 -1.20 9.01
N LEU A 243 1.48 -0.97 7.71
CA LEU A 243 2.66 -0.61 6.93
C LEU A 243 2.44 0.78 6.33
N ASN A 244 3.25 1.74 6.75
CA ASN A 244 3.27 3.09 6.22
C ASN A 244 4.56 3.28 5.41
N ASN A 245 4.42 3.47 4.10
CA ASN A 245 5.53 3.69 3.21
C ASN A 245 5.47 5.11 2.65
N TYR A 246 6.51 5.91 2.89
CA TYR A 246 6.67 7.29 2.43
C TYR A 246 7.77 7.42 1.35
N GLY A 247 8.38 6.31 0.92
CA GLY A 247 9.39 6.25 -0.15
C GLY A 247 9.00 5.35 -1.33
N LEU A 248 9.96 4.95 -2.17
CA LEU A 248 9.73 3.93 -3.21
C LEU A 248 9.52 2.54 -2.60
N LEU A 249 8.40 1.87 -2.92
CA LEU A 249 8.16 0.46 -2.60
C LEU A 249 8.08 -0.36 -3.88
N ASN A 250 9.05 -1.24 -4.10
CA ASN A 250 9.07 -2.16 -5.23
C ASN A 250 8.59 -3.54 -4.79
N ASN A 251 7.51 -4.02 -5.39
CA ASN A 251 7.08 -5.41 -5.29
C ASN A 251 7.50 -6.17 -6.55
N ILE A 252 8.41 -7.12 -6.39
CA ILE A 252 8.92 -7.97 -7.46
C ILE A 252 8.26 -9.36 -7.41
N VAL A 253 7.88 -9.83 -6.22
CA VAL A 253 7.30 -11.17 -6.06
C VAL A 253 5.91 -11.09 -5.44
N THR A 254 5.77 -11.01 -4.12
CA THR A 254 4.43 -11.05 -3.51
C THR A 254 4.30 -10.17 -2.28
N ILE A 255 3.32 -9.26 -2.33
CA ILE A 255 2.78 -8.57 -1.15
C ILE A 255 1.39 -9.11 -0.88
N ASN A 256 1.14 -9.58 0.34
CA ASN A 256 -0.19 -9.92 0.83
C ASN A 256 -0.59 -8.92 1.92
N ASN A 257 -1.69 -8.21 1.70
CA ASN A 257 -2.22 -7.24 2.64
C ASN A 257 -3.58 -7.70 3.18
N TYR A 258 -3.59 -8.08 4.46
CA TYR A 258 -4.78 -8.34 5.28
C TYR A 258 -5.00 -7.24 6.34
N GLY A 259 -3.99 -6.39 6.56
CA GLY A 259 -4.03 -5.24 7.46
C GLY A 259 -4.23 -3.92 6.71
N ILE A 260 -3.50 -2.88 7.13
CA ILE A 260 -3.50 -1.55 6.49
C ILE A 260 -2.15 -1.33 5.81
N LEU A 261 -2.17 -1.14 4.49
CA LEU A 261 -1.01 -0.71 3.71
C LEU A 261 -1.26 0.69 3.18
N ASN A 262 -0.54 1.65 3.75
CA ASN A 262 -0.58 3.05 3.34
C ASN A 262 0.67 3.35 2.52
N HIS A 263 0.45 3.73 1.27
CA HIS A 263 1.50 4.29 0.44
C HIS A 263 1.30 5.80 0.38
N ASN A 264 2.06 6.50 1.22
CA ASN A 264 1.85 7.89 1.58
C ASN A 264 2.54 8.87 0.62
N TYR A 265 3.67 8.48 0.01
CA TYR A 265 4.41 9.28 -0.96
C TYR A 265 5.17 8.44 -1.99
N ASP A 266 5.49 9.05 -3.14
CA ASP A 266 6.24 8.45 -4.25
C ASP A 266 5.53 7.23 -4.88
N THR A 267 6.26 6.19 -5.27
CA THR A 267 5.78 5.16 -6.18
C THR A 267 5.64 3.83 -5.46
N LEU A 268 4.46 3.22 -5.58
CA LEU A 268 4.24 1.81 -5.26
C LEU A 268 4.29 1.05 -6.58
N ASN A 269 5.39 0.34 -6.79
CA ASN A 269 5.71 -0.28 -8.05
C ASN A 269 5.48 -1.79 -7.94
N ASN A 270 4.34 -2.26 -8.43
CA ASN A 270 4.11 -3.68 -8.66
C ASN A 270 4.68 -4.03 -10.03
N THR A 271 5.90 -4.55 -10.02
CA THR A 271 6.71 -4.76 -11.22
C THR A 271 6.31 -6.05 -11.95
N SER A 272 6.73 -6.19 -13.20
CA SER A 272 6.36 -7.33 -14.06
C SER A 272 6.62 -8.68 -13.39
N GLY A 273 5.60 -9.53 -13.36
CA GLY A 273 5.60 -10.82 -12.63
C GLY A 273 5.26 -10.72 -11.13
N GLY A 274 5.26 -9.52 -10.56
CA GLY A 274 4.85 -9.26 -9.19
C GLY A 274 3.34 -9.39 -8.97
N THR A 275 2.97 -9.80 -7.77
CA THR A 275 1.58 -9.93 -7.32
C THR A 275 1.36 -9.13 -6.05
N LEU A 276 0.37 -8.23 -6.05
CA LEU A 276 -0.10 -7.53 -4.86
C LEU A 276 -1.53 -7.99 -4.56
N ASN A 277 -1.71 -8.66 -3.43
CA ASN A 277 -3.00 -9.18 -2.99
C ASN A 277 -3.52 -8.35 -1.81
N ASN A 278 -4.54 -7.54 -2.02
CA ASN A 278 -5.28 -6.90 -0.93
C ASN A 278 -6.42 -7.83 -0.45
N ASN A 279 -6.07 -8.79 0.39
CA ASN A 279 -6.93 -9.88 0.84
C ASN A 279 -7.79 -9.50 2.05
N GLY A 280 -8.78 -8.64 1.84
CA GLY A 280 -9.67 -8.16 2.90
C GLY A 280 -9.08 -7.04 3.76
N GLY A 281 -7.83 -6.66 3.51
CA GLY A 281 -7.21 -5.47 4.09
C GLY A 281 -7.63 -4.16 3.43
N THR A 282 -6.99 -3.07 3.86
CA THR A 282 -7.10 -1.74 3.22
C THR A 282 -5.78 -1.38 2.56
N LEU A 283 -5.84 -1.01 1.28
CA LEU A 283 -4.73 -0.46 0.52
C LEU A 283 -5.04 1.00 0.18
N ASN A 284 -4.24 1.93 0.68
CA ASN A 284 -4.38 3.36 0.41
C ASN A 284 -3.24 3.86 -0.47
N ILE A 285 -3.60 4.51 -1.57
CA ILE A 285 -2.72 5.24 -2.48
C ILE A 285 -2.98 6.71 -2.22
N GLU A 286 -2.13 7.36 -1.43
CA GLU A 286 -2.35 8.70 -0.89
C GLU A 286 -1.91 9.82 -1.85
N ILE A 287 -2.03 11.07 -1.38
CA ILE A 287 -1.68 12.26 -2.16
C ILE A 287 -0.24 12.26 -2.68
N GLY A 288 -0.06 12.58 -3.96
CA GLY A 288 1.25 12.67 -4.59
C GLY A 288 1.92 11.30 -4.76
N THR A 289 1.15 10.23 -4.69
CA THR A 289 1.62 8.87 -4.92
C THR A 289 1.23 8.32 -6.28
N TYR A 290 2.05 7.41 -6.78
CA TYR A 290 1.84 6.74 -8.05
C TYR A 290 1.89 5.23 -7.86
N HIS A 291 0.75 4.56 -7.96
CA HIS A 291 0.71 3.11 -8.04
C HIS A 291 0.92 2.68 -9.49
N LYS A 292 1.92 1.83 -9.73
CA LYS A 292 2.24 1.29 -11.04
C LYS A 292 2.09 -0.22 -11.04
N ASN A 293 1.18 -0.72 -11.86
CA ASN A 293 0.96 -2.16 -12.06
C ASN A 293 1.29 -2.52 -13.50
N ASP A 294 2.58 -2.70 -13.81
CA ASP A 294 3.09 -2.89 -15.18
C ASP A 294 3.54 -4.34 -15.36
N GLY A 295 2.88 -5.10 -16.24
CA GLY A 295 3.13 -6.54 -16.41
C GLY A 295 2.83 -7.37 -15.15
N ALA A 296 2.09 -6.80 -14.20
CA ALA A 296 1.92 -7.31 -12.84
C ALA A 296 0.43 -7.54 -12.50
N THR A 297 0.17 -8.25 -11.41
CA THR A 297 -1.19 -8.54 -10.95
C THR A 297 -1.49 -7.81 -9.64
N LEU A 298 -2.58 -7.05 -9.62
CA LEU A 298 -3.17 -6.49 -8.40
C LEU A 298 -4.56 -7.11 -8.19
N LEU A 299 -4.74 -7.83 -7.08
CA LEU A 299 -6.00 -8.43 -6.69
C LEU A 299 -6.56 -7.68 -5.49
N ASN A 300 -7.74 -7.06 -5.63
CA ASN A 300 -8.43 -6.39 -4.55
C ASN A 300 -9.64 -7.19 -4.08
N ASN A 301 -9.51 -7.87 -2.93
CA ASN A 301 -10.61 -8.53 -2.22
C ASN A 301 -11.10 -7.72 -1.01
N GLY A 302 -10.39 -6.65 -0.64
CA GLY A 302 -10.70 -5.75 0.47
C GLY A 302 -11.14 -4.37 0.00
N VAL A 303 -10.53 -3.33 0.56
CA VAL A 303 -10.75 -1.93 0.17
C VAL A 303 -9.48 -1.36 -0.47
N LEU A 304 -9.58 -0.86 -1.69
CA LEU A 304 -8.53 -0.12 -2.38
C LEU A 304 -8.99 1.33 -2.54
N ASN A 305 -8.28 2.26 -1.93
CA ASN A 305 -8.57 3.68 -2.02
C ASN A 305 -7.46 4.39 -2.80
N ASN A 306 -7.81 4.95 -3.95
CA ASN A 306 -7.00 5.97 -4.62
C ASN A 306 -7.48 7.35 -4.12
N LYS A 307 -6.73 7.93 -3.19
CA LYS A 307 -7.08 9.17 -2.49
C LYS A 307 -6.78 10.40 -3.35
N ASN A 308 -7.27 11.56 -2.92
CA ASN A 308 -7.05 12.84 -3.61
C ASN A 308 -5.56 13.05 -3.93
N GLY A 309 -5.26 13.30 -5.22
CA GLY A 309 -3.89 13.48 -5.72
C GLY A 309 -3.08 12.19 -5.89
N GLY A 310 -3.65 11.02 -5.56
CA GLY A 310 -3.11 9.71 -5.89
C GLY A 310 -3.37 9.32 -7.34
N THR A 311 -2.47 8.53 -7.92
CA THR A 311 -2.65 7.95 -9.25
C THR A 311 -2.61 6.42 -9.18
N LEU A 312 -3.66 5.78 -9.67
CA LEU A 312 -3.71 4.33 -9.86
C LEU A 312 -3.53 4.01 -11.34
N ASN A 313 -2.33 3.56 -11.71
CA ASN A 313 -1.98 3.18 -13.06
C ASN A 313 -1.91 1.65 -13.23
N ILE A 314 -2.68 1.14 -14.18
CA ILE A 314 -2.60 -0.22 -14.71
C ILE A 314 -1.87 -0.15 -16.05
N GLY A 315 -0.58 -0.48 -16.03
CA GLY A 315 0.28 -0.42 -17.20
C GLY A 315 0.06 -1.53 -18.21
N SER A 316 0.88 -1.50 -19.26
CA SER A 316 0.89 -2.55 -20.29
C SER A 316 1.17 -3.92 -19.68
N GLY A 317 0.35 -4.92 -20.03
CA GLY A 317 0.40 -6.28 -19.48
C GLY A 317 -0.04 -6.38 -18.01
N GLY A 318 -0.34 -5.26 -17.36
CA GLY A 318 -0.83 -5.24 -15.98
C GLY A 318 -2.31 -5.60 -15.90
N THR A 319 -2.69 -6.32 -14.84
CA THR A 319 -4.09 -6.63 -14.54
C THR A 319 -4.46 -6.18 -13.13
N LEU A 320 -5.56 -5.43 -13.01
CA LEU A 320 -6.25 -5.17 -11.75
C LEU A 320 -7.57 -5.94 -11.74
N THR A 321 -7.75 -6.84 -10.78
CA THR A 321 -9.02 -7.54 -10.53
C THR A 321 -9.61 -7.09 -9.21
N ASN A 322 -10.80 -6.50 -9.26
CA ASN A 322 -11.54 -6.02 -8.09
C ASN A 322 -12.71 -6.94 -7.74
N HIS A 323 -12.62 -7.64 -6.61
CA HIS A 323 -13.71 -8.35 -5.94
C HIS A 323 -14.18 -7.66 -4.66
N GLY A 324 -13.52 -6.58 -4.25
CA GLY A 324 -13.82 -5.79 -3.07
C GLY A 324 -14.44 -4.44 -3.42
N VAL A 325 -14.01 -3.39 -2.73
CA VAL A 325 -14.38 -2.00 -3.01
C VAL A 325 -13.17 -1.29 -3.59
N LEU A 326 -13.36 -0.63 -4.73
CA LEU A 326 -12.38 0.26 -5.34
C LEU A 326 -12.92 1.68 -5.35
N ASN A 327 -12.27 2.57 -4.61
CA ASN A 327 -12.61 3.98 -4.52
C ASN A 327 -11.55 4.82 -5.25
N ASN A 328 -11.99 5.73 -6.11
CA ASN A 328 -11.17 6.72 -6.80
C ASN A 328 -11.71 8.11 -6.43
N ASP A 329 -11.15 8.70 -5.37
CA ASP A 329 -11.66 9.93 -4.74
C ASP A 329 -11.52 11.14 -5.67
N ALA A 330 -12.28 12.20 -5.40
CA ALA A 330 -12.17 13.45 -6.15
C ALA A 330 -10.73 14.00 -6.11
N GLY A 331 -10.22 14.43 -7.27
CA GLY A 331 -8.83 14.86 -7.45
C GLY A 331 -7.82 13.72 -7.61
N SER A 332 -8.23 12.46 -7.52
CA SER A 332 -7.40 11.31 -7.87
C SER A 332 -7.52 10.95 -9.37
N THR A 333 -6.59 10.17 -9.89
CA THR A 333 -6.59 9.71 -11.29
C THR A 333 -6.47 8.20 -11.37
N MET A 334 -7.34 7.55 -12.15
CA MET A 334 -7.23 6.15 -12.53
C MET A 334 -6.93 6.04 -14.03
N ILE A 335 -5.93 5.23 -14.39
CA ILE A 335 -5.50 5.05 -15.78
C ILE A 335 -5.34 3.57 -16.08
N THR A 336 -6.01 3.09 -17.13
CA THR A 336 -5.70 1.81 -17.78
C THR A 336 -4.95 2.07 -19.07
N ASN A 337 -3.66 1.78 -19.12
CA ASN A 337 -2.84 1.97 -20.32
C ASN A 337 -3.13 0.93 -21.39
N THR A 338 -2.66 1.17 -22.61
CA THR A 338 -2.72 0.17 -23.69
C THR A 338 -2.08 -1.15 -23.26
N GLY A 339 -2.82 -2.25 -23.41
CA GLY A 339 -2.42 -3.58 -22.95
C GLY A 339 -2.64 -3.83 -21.45
N GLY A 340 -3.05 -2.82 -20.68
CA GLY A 340 -3.50 -2.95 -19.29
C GLY A 340 -4.97 -3.34 -19.21
N THR A 341 -5.33 -4.07 -18.15
CA THR A 341 -6.68 -4.61 -17.96
C THR A 341 -7.21 -4.32 -16.55
N LEU A 342 -8.39 -3.72 -16.46
CA LEU A 342 -9.19 -3.60 -15.23
C LEU A 342 -10.42 -4.50 -15.35
N ILE A 343 -10.63 -5.38 -14.37
CA ILE A 343 -11.85 -6.17 -14.23
C ILE A 343 -12.44 -5.90 -12.85
N SER A 344 -13.68 -5.41 -12.80
CA SER A 344 -14.41 -5.22 -11.54
C SER A 344 -15.62 -6.14 -11.51
N TYR A 345 -15.66 -7.01 -10.50
CA TYR A 345 -16.79 -7.87 -10.15
C TYR A 345 -17.66 -7.29 -9.03
N ARG A 346 -17.22 -6.16 -8.45
CA ARG A 346 -17.87 -5.48 -7.33
C ARG A 346 -17.82 -3.96 -7.54
N THR A 347 -18.14 -3.21 -6.48
CA THR A 347 -18.21 -1.75 -6.48
C THR A 347 -16.91 -1.12 -6.96
N LEU A 348 -17.05 -0.32 -8.01
CA LEU A 348 -16.08 0.69 -8.43
C LEU A 348 -16.75 2.05 -8.27
N ALA A 349 -16.35 2.79 -7.25
CA ALA A 349 -16.84 4.14 -6.97
C ALA A 349 -15.75 5.15 -7.36
N SER A 350 -16.04 6.01 -8.31
CA SER A 350 -15.13 7.06 -8.76
C SER A 350 -15.78 8.42 -8.66
N SER A 351 -15.01 9.40 -8.21
CA SER A 351 -15.29 10.83 -8.31
C SER A 351 -14.07 11.60 -8.80
N GLY A 352 -12.97 10.90 -9.07
CA GLY A 352 -11.78 11.39 -9.78
C GLY A 352 -11.78 11.04 -11.27
N ASN A 353 -10.75 11.50 -11.97
CA ASN A 353 -10.61 11.27 -13.41
C ASN A 353 -10.37 9.78 -13.71
N PHE A 354 -10.98 9.27 -14.77
CA PHE A 354 -10.76 7.91 -15.25
C PHE A 354 -10.47 7.90 -16.75
N THR A 355 -9.26 7.50 -17.14
CA THR A 355 -8.87 7.36 -18.54
C THR A 355 -8.58 5.91 -18.88
N ASN A 356 -9.17 5.42 -19.97
CA ASN A 356 -8.97 4.07 -20.48
C ASN A 356 -8.36 4.05 -21.87
N TYR A 357 -7.11 3.60 -22.00
CA TYR A 357 -6.45 3.24 -23.25
C TYR A 357 -6.33 1.71 -23.46
N GLY A 358 -6.70 0.92 -22.46
CA GLY A 358 -6.58 -0.53 -22.42
C GLY A 358 -7.94 -1.23 -22.47
N SER A 359 -8.15 -2.18 -21.56
CA SER A 359 -9.42 -2.87 -21.38
C SER A 359 -9.98 -2.64 -19.97
N VAL A 360 -11.25 -2.28 -19.90
CA VAL A 360 -12.03 -2.16 -18.66
C VAL A 360 -13.25 -3.05 -18.79
N ALA A 361 -13.51 -3.89 -17.79
CA ALA A 361 -14.69 -4.73 -17.71
C ALA A 361 -15.38 -4.59 -16.36
N ILE A 362 -16.65 -4.22 -16.36
CA ILE A 362 -17.53 -4.17 -15.17
C ILE A 362 -18.54 -5.30 -15.30
N GLN A 363 -18.53 -6.22 -14.34
CA GLN A 363 -19.26 -7.49 -14.45
C GLN A 363 -20.10 -7.78 -13.20
N GLY A 364 -21.33 -8.23 -13.45
CA GLY A 364 -22.26 -8.64 -12.41
C GLY A 364 -23.04 -7.47 -11.80
N PRO A 365 -23.94 -7.76 -10.84
CA PRO A 365 -25.00 -6.84 -10.42
C PRO A 365 -24.49 -5.62 -9.64
N PHE A 366 -23.19 -5.52 -9.42
CA PHE A 366 -22.57 -4.44 -8.66
C PHE A 366 -22.17 -3.33 -9.63
N ALA A 367 -22.59 -2.11 -9.32
CA ALA A 367 -22.49 -0.98 -10.22
C ALA A 367 -21.08 -0.35 -10.27
N LEU A 368 -20.77 0.24 -11.43
CA LEU A 368 -19.85 1.37 -11.53
C LEU A 368 -20.63 2.65 -11.22
N THR A 369 -20.14 3.47 -10.31
CA THR A 369 -20.59 4.86 -10.16
C THR A 369 -19.39 5.77 -10.31
N ASN A 370 -19.29 6.47 -11.45
CA ASN A 370 -18.32 7.53 -11.67
C ASN A 370 -19.03 8.89 -11.73
N LEU A 371 -18.81 9.73 -10.73
CA LEU A 371 -19.38 11.08 -10.65
C LEU A 371 -18.47 12.14 -11.31
N ALA A 372 -17.58 11.71 -12.20
CA ALA A 372 -16.64 12.56 -12.93
C ALA A 372 -16.50 12.11 -14.40
N VAL A 373 -15.49 12.65 -15.09
CA VAL A 373 -15.23 12.36 -16.50
C VAL A 373 -14.58 10.98 -16.69
N VAL A 374 -15.08 10.24 -17.67
CA VAL A 374 -14.49 9.01 -18.22
C VAL A 374 -14.06 9.27 -19.66
N ASP A 375 -12.77 9.19 -19.93
CA ASP A 375 -12.21 9.22 -21.28
C ASP A 375 -11.90 7.79 -21.73
N ASN A 376 -12.71 7.24 -22.62
CA ASN A 376 -12.54 5.88 -23.13
C ASN A 376 -11.92 5.89 -24.53
N TYR A 377 -10.62 5.60 -24.63
CA TYR A 377 -9.90 5.34 -25.89
C TYR A 377 -9.76 3.84 -26.20
N GLY A 378 -9.93 2.98 -25.20
CA GLY A 378 -9.78 1.53 -25.31
C GLY A 378 -11.12 0.78 -25.42
N LEU A 379 -11.15 -0.44 -24.90
CA LEU A 379 -12.36 -1.24 -24.75
C LEU A 379 -12.93 -1.04 -23.33
N PHE A 380 -14.17 -0.57 -23.23
CA PHE A 380 -14.95 -0.57 -22.01
C PHE A 380 -16.10 -1.55 -22.18
N LYS A 381 -16.24 -2.51 -21.28
CA LYS A 381 -17.30 -3.53 -21.32
C LYS A 381 -18.12 -3.52 -20.03
N ALA A 382 -19.43 -3.42 -20.15
CA ALA A 382 -20.40 -3.58 -19.08
C ALA A 382 -21.20 -4.88 -19.34
N THR A 383 -21.37 -5.72 -18.32
CA THR A 383 -22.10 -6.98 -18.47
C THR A 383 -22.88 -7.32 -17.21
N ASN A 384 -24.21 -7.48 -17.34
CA ASN A 384 -25.13 -7.75 -16.23
C ASN A 384 -24.99 -6.76 -15.07
N THR A 385 -24.80 -5.47 -15.38
CA THR A 385 -24.45 -4.45 -14.39
C THR A 385 -25.23 -3.15 -14.58
N THR A 386 -24.98 -2.19 -13.68
CA THR A 386 -25.39 -0.81 -13.86
C THR A 386 -24.15 0.07 -13.93
N VAL A 387 -24.07 0.91 -14.95
CA VAL A 387 -23.03 1.92 -15.08
C VAL A 387 -23.67 3.28 -14.90
N THR A 388 -23.14 4.08 -13.98
CA THR A 388 -23.48 5.50 -13.86
C THR A 388 -22.22 6.29 -14.06
N ILE A 389 -22.17 7.13 -15.09
CA ILE A 389 -21.05 8.02 -15.39
C ILE A 389 -21.61 9.43 -15.56
N ASP A 390 -20.96 10.44 -14.99
CA ASP A 390 -21.32 11.84 -15.25
C ASP A 390 -21.08 12.18 -16.73
N THR A 391 -19.82 12.29 -17.16
CA THR A 391 -19.50 12.53 -18.58
C THR A 391 -18.68 11.37 -19.15
N LEU A 392 -19.19 10.74 -20.22
CA LEU A 392 -18.45 9.74 -21.00
C LEU A 392 -18.01 10.34 -22.34
N ASN A 393 -16.69 10.45 -22.54
CA ASN A 393 -16.06 10.72 -23.82
C ASN A 393 -15.57 9.40 -24.43
N ASN A 394 -16.33 8.84 -25.36
CA ASN A 394 -16.01 7.56 -25.99
C ASN A 394 -15.28 7.78 -27.33
N TYR A 395 -13.98 7.54 -27.37
CA TYR A 395 -13.14 7.49 -28.57
C TYR A 395 -12.87 6.06 -29.05
N GLY A 396 -12.95 5.09 -28.14
CA GLY A 396 -12.69 3.66 -28.37
C GLY A 396 -13.98 2.86 -28.61
N THR A 397 -14.10 1.73 -27.93
CA THR A 397 -15.31 0.89 -27.96
C THR A 397 -15.92 0.83 -26.57
N TYR A 398 -17.22 1.10 -26.47
CA TYR A 398 -18.05 0.80 -25.32
C TYR A 398 -18.99 -0.35 -25.68
N GLU A 399 -18.98 -1.44 -24.94
CA GLU A 399 -19.88 -2.59 -25.12
C GLU A 399 -20.72 -2.78 -23.86
N SER A 400 -22.02 -2.98 -24.03
CA SER A 400 -22.95 -3.35 -22.97
C SER A 400 -23.69 -4.63 -23.39
N ASP A 401 -23.96 -5.54 -22.45
CA ASP A 401 -24.81 -6.74 -22.69
C ASP A 401 -25.14 -7.55 -21.41
N PRO A 402 -26.41 -7.72 -21.03
CA PRO A 402 -27.37 -6.65 -20.82
C PRO A 402 -26.94 -5.79 -19.61
N SER A 403 -27.00 -4.47 -19.70
CA SER A 403 -26.70 -3.54 -18.60
C SER A 403 -27.56 -2.27 -18.68
N ILE A 404 -27.70 -1.59 -17.54
CA ILE A 404 -28.35 -0.28 -17.47
C ILE A 404 -27.28 0.80 -17.38
N ASN A 405 -27.29 1.73 -18.31
CA ASN A 405 -26.23 2.71 -18.51
C ASN A 405 -26.79 4.13 -18.35
N TYR A 406 -26.48 4.78 -17.23
CA TYR A 406 -26.80 6.16 -16.93
C TYR A 406 -25.62 7.07 -17.26
N PHE A 407 -25.84 8.02 -18.17
CA PHE A 407 -24.87 9.04 -18.54
C PHE A 407 -25.48 10.42 -18.33
N GLN A 408 -24.83 11.34 -17.61
CA GLN A 408 -25.27 12.73 -17.63
C GLN A 408 -24.98 13.34 -19.01
N ALA A 409 -23.74 13.19 -19.50
CA ALA A 409 -23.34 13.56 -20.85
C ALA A 409 -22.65 12.39 -21.55
N LEU A 410 -23.01 12.14 -22.80
CA LEU A 410 -22.41 11.11 -23.65
C LEU A 410 -21.93 11.73 -24.96
N ILE A 411 -20.62 11.71 -25.16
CA ILE A 411 -19.96 12.18 -26.38
C ILE A 411 -19.28 10.98 -27.03
N ASN A 412 -19.80 10.53 -28.16
CA ASN A 412 -19.27 9.35 -28.87
C ASN A 412 -18.57 9.75 -30.17
N TYR A 413 -17.28 9.49 -30.25
CA TYR A 413 -16.47 9.50 -31.48
C TYR A 413 -16.10 8.08 -31.96
N GLY A 414 -16.21 7.10 -31.06
CA GLY A 414 -15.84 5.71 -31.30
C GLY A 414 -17.04 4.83 -31.65
N THR A 415 -17.07 3.62 -31.09
CA THR A 415 -18.17 2.65 -31.24
C THR A 415 -18.86 2.43 -29.91
N ILE A 416 -20.19 2.45 -29.90
CA ILE A 416 -21.01 1.94 -28.80
C ILE A 416 -21.74 0.71 -29.34
N LYS A 417 -21.65 -0.42 -28.65
CA LYS A 417 -22.39 -1.64 -28.97
C LYS A 417 -23.33 -2.00 -27.83
N GLY A 418 -24.59 -2.25 -28.18
CA GLY A 418 -25.59 -2.77 -27.27
C GLY A 418 -25.92 -4.23 -27.57
N GLY A 419 -25.99 -5.04 -26.53
CA GLY A 419 -26.53 -6.40 -26.53
C GLY A 419 -27.99 -6.39 -26.06
N ALA A 420 -28.74 -7.44 -26.41
CA ALA A 420 -30.18 -7.46 -26.17
C ALA A 420 -30.55 -7.22 -24.70
N GLY A 421 -31.41 -6.22 -24.45
CA GLY A 421 -31.88 -5.89 -23.11
C GLY A 421 -31.02 -4.84 -22.40
N ASP A 422 -30.19 -4.10 -23.15
CA ASP A 422 -29.54 -2.92 -22.64
C ASP A 422 -30.50 -1.74 -22.49
N GLU A 423 -30.24 -0.91 -21.47
CA GLU A 423 -30.90 0.38 -21.30
C GLU A 423 -29.86 1.50 -21.29
N PHE A 424 -30.11 2.56 -22.04
CA PHE A 424 -29.29 3.77 -22.07
C PHE A 424 -30.11 4.98 -21.63
N HIS A 425 -29.71 5.61 -20.54
CA HIS A 425 -30.38 6.75 -19.92
C HIS A 425 -29.47 7.97 -19.99
N ILE A 426 -29.86 8.99 -20.74
CA ILE A 426 -29.07 10.23 -20.91
C ILE A 426 -29.73 11.40 -20.17
N GLY A 427 -28.99 11.99 -19.22
CA GLY A 427 -29.47 13.02 -18.31
C GLY A 427 -29.33 14.48 -18.79
N ALA A 428 -28.43 14.78 -19.75
CA ALA A 428 -28.23 16.14 -20.28
C ALA A 428 -27.98 16.20 -21.79
N SER A 429 -26.90 15.59 -22.28
CA SER A 429 -26.49 15.74 -23.68
C SER A 429 -26.03 14.44 -24.31
N PHE A 430 -26.45 14.22 -25.55
CA PHE A 430 -25.98 13.13 -26.39
C PHE A 430 -25.45 13.71 -27.69
N MET A 431 -24.16 13.50 -27.94
CA MET A 431 -23.49 13.88 -29.18
C MET A 431 -22.81 12.66 -29.76
N ASN A 432 -23.25 12.23 -30.94
CA ASN A 432 -22.68 11.07 -31.60
C ASN A 432 -22.10 11.42 -32.97
N TYR A 433 -20.78 11.25 -33.07
CA TYR A 433 -19.94 11.39 -34.25
C TYR A 433 -19.43 10.03 -34.77
N GLY A 434 -19.69 8.94 -34.03
CA GLY A 434 -19.15 7.61 -34.27
C GLY A 434 -20.23 6.59 -34.67
N ILE A 435 -19.96 5.32 -34.35
CA ILE A 435 -20.87 4.20 -34.60
C ILE A 435 -21.68 3.92 -33.33
N LEU A 436 -22.98 3.71 -33.50
CA LEU A 436 -23.88 3.20 -32.49
C LEU A 436 -24.56 1.96 -33.06
N ASP A 437 -24.11 0.80 -32.58
CA ASP A 437 -24.55 -0.54 -32.97
C ASP A 437 -25.31 -1.17 -31.80
N THR A 438 -26.50 -0.64 -31.53
CA THR A 438 -27.41 -1.14 -30.51
C THR A 438 -28.38 -2.14 -31.13
N ASN A 439 -28.67 -3.22 -30.43
CA ASN A 439 -29.56 -4.26 -30.90
C ASN A 439 -31.02 -3.75 -30.94
N LEU A 440 -31.87 -4.42 -31.74
CA LEU A 440 -33.30 -4.14 -31.88
C LEU A 440 -34.13 -4.41 -30.62
N ALA A 441 -33.53 -4.65 -29.45
CA ALA A 441 -34.24 -4.85 -28.18
C ALA A 441 -33.80 -3.84 -27.10
N ASP A 442 -32.95 -2.88 -27.46
CA ASP A 442 -32.35 -1.96 -26.52
C ASP A 442 -33.25 -0.72 -26.36
N LEU A 443 -33.28 -0.18 -25.14
CA LEU A 443 -34.09 0.99 -24.79
C LEU A 443 -33.21 2.23 -24.64
N PHE A 444 -33.64 3.35 -25.21
CA PHE A 444 -32.93 4.62 -25.10
C PHE A 444 -33.85 5.73 -24.55
N PHE A 445 -33.44 6.34 -23.43
CA PHE A 445 -34.21 7.34 -22.69
C PHE A 445 -33.49 8.69 -22.61
N GLY A 446 -34.17 9.78 -23.00
CA GLY A 446 -33.73 11.16 -22.77
C GLY A 446 -34.44 11.86 -21.60
N SER A 447 -33.69 12.65 -20.84
CA SER A 447 -34.00 13.39 -19.59
C SER A 447 -34.60 14.81 -19.46
N GLY A 448 -35.25 15.52 -20.41
CA GLY A 448 -35.51 16.98 -20.27
C GLY A 448 -35.27 17.81 -21.53
N SER A 449 -34.98 19.12 -21.41
CA SER A 449 -34.69 20.01 -22.56
C SER A 449 -33.28 19.78 -23.10
N HIS A 450 -33.15 18.83 -24.02
CA HIS A 450 -31.87 18.24 -24.41
C HIS A 450 -31.55 18.38 -25.89
N ILE A 451 -30.25 18.39 -26.18
CA ILE A 451 -29.71 18.26 -27.53
C ILE A 451 -29.34 16.79 -27.73
N PHE A 452 -30.11 16.13 -28.59
CA PHE A 452 -29.75 14.83 -29.14
C PHE A 452 -29.24 15.07 -30.56
N TRP A 453 -27.93 15.18 -30.68
CA TRP A 453 -27.27 15.50 -31.94
C TRP A 453 -26.62 14.23 -32.51
N ILE A 454 -27.03 13.89 -33.72
CA ILE A 454 -26.45 12.81 -34.49
C ILE A 454 -25.85 13.42 -35.76
N GLY A 455 -24.55 13.26 -35.95
CA GLY A 455 -23.90 13.71 -37.18
C GLY A 455 -22.66 12.93 -37.58
N GLY A 456 -22.29 13.03 -38.86
CA GLY A 456 -21.19 12.27 -39.46
C GLY A 456 -21.55 11.67 -40.82
N ALA A 457 -20.56 11.49 -41.69
CA ALA A 457 -20.80 10.94 -43.03
C ALA A 457 -20.92 9.41 -42.99
N GLY A 458 -22.08 8.87 -43.39
CA GLY A 458 -22.31 7.43 -43.55
C GLY A 458 -22.80 6.67 -42.31
N SER A 459 -23.16 7.38 -41.24
CA SER A 459 -23.61 6.76 -39.98
C SER A 459 -25.03 6.19 -40.11
N ARG A 460 -25.25 4.94 -39.71
CA ARG A 460 -26.58 4.28 -39.67
C ARG A 460 -26.93 3.96 -38.22
N PHE A 461 -28.14 4.32 -37.82
CA PHE A 461 -28.64 4.16 -36.46
C PHE A 461 -29.94 3.37 -36.52
N SER A 462 -30.11 2.41 -35.61
CA SER A 462 -31.36 1.67 -35.45
C SER A 462 -31.67 1.52 -33.97
N PHE A 463 -32.89 1.90 -33.58
CA PHE A 463 -33.41 1.68 -32.23
C PHE A 463 -34.72 0.90 -32.31
N ASP A 464 -35.04 0.10 -31.29
CA ASP A 464 -36.40 -0.43 -31.15
C ASP A 464 -37.32 0.71 -30.74
N ASP A 465 -37.12 1.24 -29.53
CA ASP A 465 -37.87 2.37 -29.02
C ASP A 465 -36.94 3.56 -28.71
N LEU A 466 -37.30 4.75 -29.22
CA LEU A 466 -36.63 6.01 -28.88
C LEU A 466 -37.61 6.93 -28.15
N PHE A 467 -37.31 7.29 -26.89
CA PHE A 467 -38.13 8.17 -26.07
C PHE A 467 -37.56 9.59 -26.01
N LEU A 468 -38.22 10.53 -26.71
CA LEU A 468 -37.89 11.95 -26.66
C LEU A 468 -38.75 12.69 -25.61
N PRO A 469 -38.15 13.27 -24.57
CA PRO A 469 -38.86 14.00 -23.52
C PRO A 469 -39.37 15.37 -23.99
N PHE A 470 -40.08 16.08 -23.11
CA PHE A 470 -40.54 17.46 -23.33
C PHE A 470 -39.40 18.41 -23.72
N ASN A 471 -39.61 19.21 -24.76
CA ASN A 471 -38.65 20.20 -25.29
C ASN A 471 -37.29 19.61 -25.75
N ALA A 472 -37.24 18.32 -26.10
CA ALA A 472 -36.06 17.74 -26.74
C ALA A 472 -35.87 18.28 -28.17
N LEU A 473 -34.63 18.53 -28.56
CA LEU A 473 -34.20 18.76 -29.93
C LEU A 473 -33.48 17.51 -30.44
N LEU A 474 -34.07 16.85 -31.45
CA LEU A 474 -33.42 15.82 -32.25
C LEU A 474 -32.87 16.49 -33.50
N ASP A 475 -31.54 16.58 -33.60
CA ASP A 475 -30.87 17.19 -34.74
C ASP A 475 -30.04 16.17 -35.51
N LEU A 476 -30.44 15.92 -36.76
CA LEU A 476 -29.79 14.99 -37.68
C LEU A 476 -29.02 15.77 -38.74
N GLU A 477 -27.71 15.98 -38.53
CA GLU A 477 -26.87 16.76 -39.45
C GLU A 477 -25.76 15.91 -40.08
N GLY A 478 -25.77 15.75 -41.41
CA GLY A 478 -24.65 15.15 -42.15
C GLY A 478 -25.07 14.40 -43.41
N ARG A 479 -24.23 14.46 -44.46
CA ARG A 479 -24.46 13.70 -45.70
C ARG A 479 -24.42 12.20 -45.42
N GLY A 480 -25.59 11.56 -45.37
CA GLY A 480 -25.72 10.10 -45.26
C GLY A 480 -25.84 9.56 -43.82
N ALA A 481 -26.12 10.41 -42.83
CA ALA A 481 -26.65 9.92 -41.56
C ALA A 481 -28.05 9.32 -41.80
N TYR A 482 -28.41 8.19 -41.19
CA TYR A 482 -29.75 7.62 -41.31
C TYR A 482 -30.17 7.02 -39.97
N LEU A 483 -31.27 7.51 -39.42
CA LEU A 483 -31.89 7.04 -38.19
C LEU A 483 -33.15 6.23 -38.53
N HIS A 484 -33.13 4.95 -38.17
CA HIS A 484 -34.32 4.11 -38.13
C HIS A 484 -34.74 3.87 -36.68
N VAL A 485 -36.04 3.98 -36.40
CA VAL A 485 -36.60 3.68 -35.08
C VAL A 485 -37.84 2.83 -35.28
N ASN A 486 -37.98 1.69 -34.59
CA ASN A 486 -39.19 0.90 -34.72
C ASN A 486 -40.40 1.68 -34.15
N THR A 487 -40.30 2.18 -32.92
CA THR A 487 -41.28 3.09 -32.29
C THR A 487 -40.63 4.38 -31.83
N LEU A 488 -41.03 5.50 -32.44
CA LEU A 488 -40.62 6.83 -32.01
C LEU A 488 -41.66 7.42 -31.05
N HIS A 489 -41.26 7.61 -29.79
CA HIS A 489 -42.07 8.27 -28.79
C HIS A 489 -41.71 9.75 -28.71
N VAL A 490 -42.61 10.63 -29.16
CA VAL A 490 -42.35 12.08 -29.29
C VAL A 490 -43.40 12.93 -28.59
N ASN A 491 -42.95 14.08 -28.08
CA ASN A 491 -43.81 15.09 -27.51
C ASN A 491 -44.19 16.17 -28.53
N SER A 492 -45.36 16.81 -28.35
CA SER A 492 -45.85 17.92 -29.19
C SER A 492 -44.91 19.13 -29.22
N LEU A 493 -44.05 19.29 -28.21
CA LEU A 493 -43.09 20.39 -28.08
C LEU A 493 -41.65 20.02 -28.48
N SER A 494 -41.38 18.77 -28.87
CA SER A 494 -40.07 18.35 -29.33
C SER A 494 -39.81 18.86 -30.76
N GLN A 495 -38.59 19.31 -31.03
CA GLN A 495 -38.16 19.75 -32.36
C GLN A 495 -37.33 18.66 -33.03
N ILE A 496 -37.64 18.36 -34.30
CA ILE A 496 -36.87 17.41 -35.11
C ILE A 496 -36.37 18.15 -36.36
N THR A 497 -35.06 18.21 -36.53
CA THR A 497 -34.38 18.78 -37.70
C THR A 497 -33.67 17.67 -38.49
N GLY A 498 -33.54 17.82 -39.82
CA GLY A 498 -32.93 16.80 -40.68
C GLY A 498 -33.81 15.58 -41.02
N LEU A 499 -35.13 15.78 -41.15
CA LEU A 499 -36.14 14.73 -41.40
C LEU A 499 -35.87 13.80 -42.59
N GLU A 500 -35.10 14.24 -43.60
CA GLU A 500 -34.72 13.40 -44.75
C GLU A 500 -33.88 12.17 -44.37
N TYR A 501 -33.34 12.18 -43.15
CA TYR A 501 -32.51 11.14 -42.58
C TYR A 501 -33.22 10.34 -41.47
N LEU A 502 -34.51 10.55 -41.24
CA LEU A 502 -35.31 9.84 -40.23
C LEU A 502 -36.32 8.87 -40.87
N SER A 503 -36.39 7.66 -40.36
CA SER A 503 -37.43 6.68 -40.67
C SER A 503 -37.96 6.03 -39.39
N TYR A 504 -39.25 5.74 -39.35
CA TYR A 504 -39.85 5.02 -38.23
C TYR A 504 -41.01 4.13 -38.68
N ASN A 505 -41.26 3.03 -37.95
CA ASN A 505 -42.40 2.15 -38.24
C ASN A 505 -43.67 2.64 -37.51
N ASN A 506 -43.53 3.07 -36.25
CA ASN A 506 -44.60 3.55 -35.40
C ASN A 506 -44.24 4.92 -34.79
N LEU A 507 -45.22 5.83 -34.73
CA LEU A 507 -45.11 7.11 -34.05
C LEU A 507 -46.11 7.15 -32.90
N VAL A 508 -45.62 7.28 -31.66
CA VAL A 508 -46.45 7.26 -30.46
C VAL A 508 -46.30 8.60 -29.73
N PRO A 509 -47.36 9.41 -29.59
CA PRO A 509 -47.30 10.62 -28.78
C PRO A 509 -47.02 10.27 -27.32
N THR A 510 -45.99 10.87 -26.70
CA THR A 510 -45.83 10.81 -25.24
C THR A 510 -46.94 11.66 -24.59
N PRO A 511 -47.69 11.14 -23.59
CA PRO A 511 -48.76 11.89 -22.94
C PRO A 511 -48.24 13.20 -22.30
N GLU A 512 -48.94 14.32 -22.48
CA GLU A 512 -48.64 15.57 -21.77
C GLU A 512 -48.67 15.34 -20.24
N PRO A 513 -47.85 16.01 -19.40
CA PRO A 513 -47.74 15.69 -17.98
C PRO A 513 -49.08 15.91 -17.27
N GLY A 514 -49.93 16.80 -17.81
CA GLY A 514 -51.31 17.02 -17.35
C GLY A 514 -52.25 15.83 -17.54
N SER A 515 -51.95 14.91 -18.46
CA SER A 515 -52.76 13.71 -18.72
C SER A 515 -52.38 12.50 -17.85
N LEU A 516 -51.15 12.45 -17.31
CA LEU A 516 -50.73 11.44 -16.33
C LEU A 516 -51.43 11.63 -14.97
N LEU A 517 -51.74 12.88 -14.59
CA LEU A 517 -52.54 13.17 -13.39
C LEU A 517 -53.99 12.65 -13.50
N LEU A 518 -54.53 12.55 -14.73
CA LEU A 518 -55.90 12.11 -14.98
C LEU A 518 -56.01 10.58 -15.11
N LEU A 519 -54.97 9.91 -15.61
CA LEU A 519 -54.92 8.45 -15.71
C LEU A 519 -54.60 7.75 -14.37
N GLY A 520 -53.86 8.40 -13.46
CA GLY A 520 -53.52 7.86 -12.14
C GLY A 520 -54.70 7.74 -11.15
N PHE A 521 -55.75 8.55 -11.32
CA PHE A 521 -56.97 8.46 -10.50
C PHE A 521 -58.14 7.76 -11.18
N GLY A 522 -58.11 7.55 -12.50
CA GLY A 522 -59.22 6.98 -13.26
C GLY A 522 -59.40 5.47 -13.14
N LEU A 523 -58.34 4.72 -12.80
CA LEU A 523 -58.36 3.24 -12.78
C LEU A 523 -58.40 2.63 -11.37
N MET A 524 -58.11 3.38 -10.30
CA MET A 524 -58.25 2.89 -8.91
C MET A 524 -59.66 3.07 -8.32
N GLY A 525 -60.58 3.73 -9.03
CA GLY A 525 -61.92 4.05 -8.52
C GLY A 525 -63.04 3.03 -8.82
N LEU A 526 -62.81 2.01 -9.65
CA LEU A 526 -63.91 1.20 -10.21
C LEU A 526 -63.80 -0.33 -10.06
N ALA A 527 -62.90 -0.83 -9.21
CA ALA A 527 -62.82 -2.26 -8.91
C ALA A 527 -62.81 -2.51 -7.39
N GLY A 528 -64.00 -2.82 -6.83
CA GLY A 528 -64.08 -3.77 -5.71
C GLY A 528 -64.51 -3.27 -4.34
N VAL A 529 -65.71 -2.68 -4.22
CA VAL A 529 -66.48 -2.72 -2.96
C VAL A 529 -67.41 -3.95 -2.97
N ARG A 530 -67.46 -4.67 -1.83
CA ARG A 530 -68.25 -5.88 -1.42
C ARG A 530 -67.52 -7.20 -1.66
N ARG A 531 -67.38 -8.14 -0.72
CA ARG A 531 -68.06 -8.55 0.53
C ARG A 531 -67.07 -9.58 1.18
N LYS A 532 -67.02 -9.95 2.46
CA LYS A 532 -68.05 -10.14 3.49
C LYS A 532 -67.32 -10.42 4.83
N ILE A 533 -67.84 -9.85 5.91
CA ILE A 533 -67.58 -10.26 7.30
C ILE A 533 -68.24 -11.62 7.54
N GLN A 534 -67.57 -12.55 8.22
CA GLN A 534 -68.17 -13.47 9.20
C GLN A 534 -67.09 -14.22 10.00
N GLU A 535 -67.17 -13.99 11.32
CA GLU A 535 -66.64 -14.72 12.51
C GLU A 535 -65.14 -15.03 12.63
#